data_AF-A0A7R9I2R1-F1
#
_entry.id   AF-A0A7R9I2R1-F1
#
_cell.length_a   1.000
_cell.length_b   1.000
_cell.length_c   1.000
_cell.angle_alpha   90.00
_cell.angle_beta   90.00
_cell.angle_gamma   90.00
#
_symmetry.space_group_name_H-M   'P 1'
#
loop_
_entity.id
_entity.type
_entity.pdbx_description
1 polymer ?
#
loop_
_entity_poly.entity_id
_entity_poly.type
_entity_poly.pdbx_seq_one_letter_code
_entity_poly.pdbx_strand_id
1 'polypeptide(L)'
;MRVAIPLATPRQRHQMRAHTLTVLFVLVCALVYVAVFEPVRDDTLYNTKRGIVACVLSFILLGVTVTPDTLFKRPHPVVWRFTFCCSIVYELGLIFILFQTKSDAINILRHIDPKLGVPLEEKSYGGNCRIYDHEAPDDPFHNIWDKMDLFVPTHFLGWYLKTLVLRDWWLCTLMSIMFEVLEYTLEHQLPNFSECWWDHWILDALVCNGLGIYLGLQTLHYFSMKTYHWRGLWTIPTYKGKLKRLMGQFGPYTWIDFDWRSTSSLGRWLGTLGISLVI
;
A
#
# COMPACT_ATOMS: atom_id res chain seq x y z
N MET A 1 24.37 -1.40 19.14
CA MET A 1 23.34 -0.76 19.98
C MET A 1 22.07 -1.60 19.88
N ARG A 2 21.66 -2.31 20.95
CA ARG A 2 20.36 -3.00 20.96
C ARG A 2 19.28 -1.93 21.09
N VAL A 3 18.49 -1.73 20.03
CA VAL A 3 17.33 -0.83 20.10
C VAL A 3 16.30 -1.50 21.00
N ALA A 4 16.20 -1.03 22.24
CA ALA A 4 15.15 -1.45 23.15
C ALA A 4 13.79 -1.03 22.55
N ILE A 5 12.93 -2.00 22.25
CA ILE A 5 11.53 -1.74 21.94
C ILE A 5 10.95 -1.10 23.22
N PRO A 6 10.44 0.14 23.18
CA PRO A 6 9.91 0.76 24.38
C PRO A 6 8.65 0.00 24.79
N LEU A 7 8.74 -0.77 25.86
CA LEU A 7 7.59 -1.36 26.54
C LEU A 7 6.64 -0.22 26.93
N ALA A 8 5.37 -0.34 26.54
CA ALA A 8 4.36 0.66 26.84
C ALA A 8 4.36 0.99 28.35
N THR A 9 4.49 2.28 28.65
CA THR A 9 4.50 2.77 30.04
C THR A 9 3.18 2.39 30.74
N PRO A 10 3.18 2.11 32.06
CA PRO A 10 1.97 1.69 32.79
C PRO A 10 0.79 2.66 32.64
N ARG A 11 1.08 3.97 32.52
CA ARG A 11 0.08 5.03 32.35
C ARG A 11 -0.63 4.97 30.99
N GLN A 12 0.09 4.66 29.91
CA GLN A 12 -0.50 4.44 28.57
C GLN A 12 -1.40 3.20 28.54
N ARG A 13 -1.05 2.13 29.28
CA ARG A 13 -1.87 0.93 29.39
C ARG A 13 -3.23 1.18 30.05
N HIS A 14 -3.29 2.01 31.08
CA HIS A 14 -4.56 2.36 31.74
C HIS A 14 -5.47 3.25 30.89
N GLN A 15 -4.89 4.22 30.17
CA GLN A 15 -5.66 5.15 29.35
C GLN A 15 -6.27 4.46 28.11
N MET A 16 -5.53 3.56 27.47
CA MET A 16 -6.03 2.71 26.38
C MET A 16 -7.21 1.82 26.84
N ARG A 17 -7.12 1.21 28.03
CA ARG A 17 -8.19 0.36 28.58
C ARG A 17 -9.51 1.10 28.79
N ALA A 18 -9.47 2.36 29.24
CA ALA A 18 -10.67 3.16 29.43
C ALA A 18 -11.36 3.47 28.08
N HIS A 19 -10.58 3.85 27.06
CA HIS A 19 -11.12 4.14 25.74
C HIS A 19 -11.68 2.89 25.04
N THR A 20 -11.03 1.73 25.18
CA THR A 20 -11.54 0.45 24.66
C THR A 20 -12.92 0.12 25.24
N LEU A 21 -13.12 0.28 26.56
CA LEU A 21 -14.41 0.04 27.20
C LEU A 21 -15.48 1.02 26.72
N THR A 22 -15.13 2.31 26.54
CA THR A 22 -16.09 3.30 26.00
C THR A 22 -16.51 2.99 24.57
N VAL A 23 -15.57 2.58 23.71
CA VAL A 23 -15.87 2.23 22.31
C VAL A 23 -16.76 0.99 22.24
N LEU A 24 -16.46 -0.03 23.04
CA LEU A 24 -17.27 -1.24 23.12
C LEU A 24 -18.68 -0.93 23.63
N PHE A 25 -18.80 -0.10 24.67
CA PHE A 25 -20.10 0.32 25.20
C PHE A 25 -20.93 1.04 24.13
N VAL A 26 -20.35 2.01 23.42
CA VAL A 26 -21.03 2.73 22.33
C VAL A 26 -21.46 1.78 21.22
N LEU A 27 -20.60 0.83 20.82
CA LEU A 27 -20.94 -0.18 19.80
C LEU A 27 -22.14 -1.03 20.24
N VAL A 28 -22.13 -1.54 21.48
CA VAL A 28 -23.23 -2.34 22.03
C VAL A 28 -24.52 -1.53 22.08
N CYS A 29 -24.47 -0.29 22.58
CA CYS A 29 -25.64 0.60 22.61
C CYS A 29 -26.19 0.87 21.19
N ALA A 30 -25.33 1.10 20.21
CA ALA A 30 -25.75 1.30 18.82
C ALA A 30 -26.42 0.05 18.23
N LEU A 31 -25.87 -1.15 18.47
CA LEU A 31 -26.46 -2.41 18.00
C LEU A 31 -27.80 -2.70 18.69
N VAL A 32 -27.91 -2.46 20.00
CA VAL A 32 -29.17 -2.58 20.75
C VAL A 32 -30.19 -1.57 20.23
N TYR A 33 -29.77 -0.34 19.93
CA TYR A 33 -30.66 0.67 19.38
C TYR A 33 -31.27 0.20 18.04
N VAL A 34 -30.42 -0.26 17.12
CA VAL A 34 -30.85 -0.81 15.82
C VAL A 34 -31.78 -2.01 16.02
N ALA A 35 -31.48 -2.91 16.95
CA ALA A 35 -32.26 -4.12 17.18
C ALA A 35 -33.65 -3.84 17.80
N VAL A 36 -33.78 -2.79 18.63
CA VAL A 36 -34.99 -2.54 19.43
C VAL A 36 -35.87 -1.43 18.84
N PHE A 37 -35.26 -0.38 18.28
CA PHE A 37 -35.99 0.84 17.88
C PHE A 37 -36.10 1.03 16.37
N GLU A 38 -35.26 0.38 15.56
CA GLU A 38 -35.34 0.52 14.12
C GLU A 38 -36.45 -0.39 13.55
N PRO A 39 -37.40 0.14 12.76
CA PRO A 39 -38.47 -0.67 12.20
C PRO A 39 -37.92 -1.68 11.19
N VAL A 40 -38.51 -2.88 11.19
CA VAL A 40 -38.20 -3.91 10.20
C VAL A 40 -38.68 -3.44 8.83
N ARG A 41 -37.80 -3.50 7.84
CA ARG A 41 -38.11 -3.20 6.43
C ARG A 41 -38.13 -4.50 5.63
N ASP A 42 -39.18 -4.74 4.86
CA ASP A 42 -39.30 -5.91 3.98
C ASP A 42 -38.55 -5.71 2.66
N ASP A 43 -37.23 -5.54 2.75
CA ASP A 43 -36.34 -5.40 1.59
C ASP A 43 -35.06 -6.18 1.84
N THR A 44 -34.99 -7.40 1.27
CA THR A 44 -33.84 -8.31 1.43
C THR A 44 -32.55 -7.66 0.97
N LEU A 45 -32.54 -6.96 -0.16
CA LEU A 45 -31.32 -6.36 -0.71
C LEU A 45 -30.79 -5.26 0.21
N TYR A 46 -31.68 -4.39 0.68
CA TYR A 46 -31.34 -3.36 1.64
C TYR A 46 -30.81 -3.95 2.95
N ASN A 47 -31.51 -4.94 3.51
CA ASN A 47 -31.15 -5.57 4.77
C ASN A 47 -29.81 -6.30 4.69
N THR A 48 -29.54 -7.03 3.59
CA THR A 48 -28.27 -7.69 3.35
C THR A 48 -27.13 -6.69 3.25
N LYS A 49 -27.27 -5.60 2.46
CA LYS A 49 -26.23 -4.57 2.35
C LYS A 49 -25.93 -3.92 3.69
N ARG A 50 -26.98 -3.53 4.44
CA ARG A 50 -26.85 -2.92 5.77
C ARG A 50 -26.17 -3.89 6.75
N GLY A 51 -26.55 -5.16 6.74
CA GLY A 51 -25.96 -6.20 7.58
C GLY A 51 -24.47 -6.41 7.31
N ILE A 52 -24.07 -6.53 6.03
CA ILE A 52 -22.66 -6.65 5.64
C ILE A 52 -21.86 -5.44 6.11
N VAL A 53 -22.37 -4.22 5.87
CA VAL A 53 -21.71 -2.98 6.33
C VAL A 53 -21.57 -2.96 7.86
N ALA A 54 -22.61 -3.34 8.60
CA ALA A 54 -22.57 -3.41 10.06
C ALA A 54 -21.53 -4.43 10.56
N CYS A 55 -21.44 -5.60 9.94
CA CYS A 55 -20.43 -6.61 10.25
C CYS A 55 -19.01 -6.09 10.01
N VAL A 56 -18.76 -5.47 8.85
CA VAL A 56 -17.44 -4.92 8.49
C VAL A 56 -17.05 -3.78 9.44
N LEU A 57 -17.95 -2.84 9.70
CA LEU A 57 -17.68 -1.72 10.63
C LEU A 57 -17.42 -2.22 12.05
N SER A 58 -18.20 -3.20 12.53
CA SER A 58 -18.01 -3.80 13.85
C SER A 58 -16.65 -4.51 13.94
N PHE A 59 -16.29 -5.28 12.91
CA PHE A 59 -14.99 -5.95 12.84
C PHE A 59 -13.83 -4.93 12.87
N ILE A 60 -13.90 -3.87 12.05
CA ILE A 60 -12.85 -2.84 12.02
C ILE A 60 -12.76 -2.13 13.37
N LEU A 61 -13.89 -1.74 13.96
CA LEU A 61 -13.90 -1.03 15.24
C LEU A 61 -13.31 -1.87 16.36
N LEU A 62 -13.75 -3.13 16.49
CA LEU A 62 -13.20 -4.07 17.45
C LEU A 62 -11.73 -4.35 17.18
N GLY A 63 -11.38 -4.63 15.91
CA GLY A 63 -10.02 -4.89 15.47
C GLY A 63 -9.06 -3.76 15.85
N VAL A 64 -9.41 -2.50 15.58
CA VAL A 64 -8.61 -1.33 15.96
C VAL A 64 -8.35 -1.24 17.47
N THR A 65 -9.34 -1.61 18.27
CA THR A 65 -9.23 -1.53 19.74
C THR A 65 -8.41 -2.67 20.35
N VAL A 66 -8.48 -3.88 19.77
CA VAL A 66 -7.88 -5.10 20.32
C VAL A 66 -6.49 -5.37 19.73
N THR A 67 -6.24 -5.00 18.48
CA THR A 67 -4.95 -5.28 17.82
C THR A 67 -3.80 -4.54 18.49
N PRO A 68 -2.63 -5.19 18.65
CA PRO A 68 -1.44 -4.53 19.18
C PRO A 68 -0.90 -3.48 18.20
N ASP A 69 -0.06 -2.57 18.72
CA ASP A 69 0.63 -1.60 17.88
C ASP A 69 1.62 -2.29 16.93
N THR A 70 1.61 -1.87 15.66
CA THR A 70 2.56 -2.33 14.64
C THR A 70 3.89 -1.57 14.75
N LEU A 71 4.85 -1.90 13.87
CA LEU A 71 6.13 -1.20 13.76
C LEU A 71 5.97 0.29 13.40
N PHE A 72 4.86 0.64 12.73
CA PHE A 72 4.57 2.01 12.34
C PHE A 72 3.93 2.79 13.50
N LYS A 73 4.62 3.85 13.93
CA LYS A 73 4.20 4.64 15.10
C LYS A 73 3.48 5.94 14.76
N ARG A 74 3.75 6.52 13.58
CA ARG A 74 3.29 7.86 13.16
C ARG A 74 2.46 7.75 11.87
N PRO A 75 1.40 8.55 11.67
CA PRO A 75 1.01 9.71 12.47
C PRO A 75 0.38 9.34 13.83
N HIS A 76 -0.33 8.22 13.92
CA HIS A 76 -0.84 7.67 15.18
C HIS A 76 -1.02 6.15 15.06
N PRO A 77 -0.78 5.33 16.11
CA PRO A 77 -0.91 3.87 16.01
C PRO A 77 -2.29 3.37 15.57
N VAL A 78 -3.37 4.08 15.98
CA VAL A 78 -4.76 3.78 15.55
C VAL A 78 -4.91 3.76 14.02
N VAL A 79 -4.22 4.65 13.30
CA VAL A 79 -4.27 4.69 11.83
C VAL A 79 -3.76 3.37 11.25
N TRP A 80 -2.64 2.87 11.77
CA TRP A 80 -2.04 1.64 11.28
C TRP A 80 -2.81 0.39 11.65
N ARG A 81 -3.41 0.37 12.85
CA ARG A 81 -4.35 -0.69 13.25
C ARG A 81 -5.59 -0.69 12.34
N PHE A 82 -6.11 0.49 12.03
CA PHE A 82 -7.24 0.63 11.10
C PHE A 82 -6.88 0.12 9.71
N THR A 83 -5.74 0.55 9.15
CA THR A 83 -5.23 0.07 7.85
C THR A 83 -5.07 -1.45 7.84
N PHE A 84 -4.51 -2.03 8.91
CA PHE A 84 -4.35 -3.48 9.04
C PHE A 84 -5.69 -4.22 9.11
N CYS A 85 -6.67 -3.70 9.84
CA CYS A 85 -8.01 -4.30 9.86
C CYS A 85 -8.70 -4.19 8.50
N CYS A 86 -8.56 -3.05 7.82
CA CYS A 86 -9.06 -2.89 6.44
C CYS A 86 -8.39 -3.86 5.46
N SER A 87 -7.07 -4.09 5.58
CA SER A 87 -6.38 -5.04 4.72
C SER A 87 -6.85 -6.48 4.94
N ILE A 88 -7.16 -6.87 6.18
CA ILE A 88 -7.76 -8.19 6.45
C ILE A 88 -9.14 -8.31 5.79
N VAL A 89 -10.00 -7.29 5.90
CA VAL A 89 -11.33 -7.30 5.24
C VAL A 89 -11.17 -7.40 3.73
N TYR A 90 -10.25 -6.64 3.15
CA TYR A 90 -9.93 -6.69 1.73
C TYR A 90 -9.48 -8.08 1.31
N GLU A 91 -8.54 -8.69 2.05
CA GLU A 91 -8.03 -10.04 1.77
C GLU A 91 -9.14 -11.10 1.84
N LEU A 92 -10.00 -11.05 2.86
CA LEU A 92 -11.16 -11.94 2.96
C LEU A 92 -12.13 -11.74 1.77
N GLY A 93 -12.27 -10.50 1.30
CA GLY A 93 -13.03 -10.19 0.09
C GLY A 93 -12.42 -10.80 -1.18
N LEU A 94 -11.09 -10.71 -1.33
CA LEU A 94 -10.38 -11.35 -2.45
C LEU A 94 -10.52 -12.87 -2.40
N ILE A 95 -10.33 -13.49 -1.24
CA ILE A 95 -10.52 -14.94 -1.05
C ILE A 95 -11.95 -15.33 -1.41
N PHE A 96 -12.95 -14.54 -1.02
CA PHE A 96 -14.34 -14.80 -1.40
C PHE A 96 -14.55 -14.72 -2.93
N ILE A 97 -14.02 -13.68 -3.59
CA ILE A 97 -14.09 -13.49 -5.04
C ILE A 97 -13.36 -14.61 -5.79
N LEU A 98 -12.27 -15.15 -5.24
CA LEU A 98 -11.49 -16.25 -5.81
C LEU A 98 -12.35 -17.50 -6.10
N PHE A 99 -13.39 -17.75 -5.31
CA PHE A 99 -14.30 -18.88 -5.51
C PHE A 99 -15.49 -18.58 -6.42
N GLN A 100 -15.58 -17.37 -6.98
CA GLN A 100 -16.68 -16.97 -7.87
C GLN A 100 -16.31 -17.18 -9.33
N THR A 101 -17.31 -17.41 -10.18
CA THR A 101 -17.10 -17.31 -11.63
C THR A 101 -16.91 -15.85 -12.04
N LYS A 102 -16.30 -15.58 -13.20
CA LYS A 102 -16.14 -14.22 -13.74
C LYS A 102 -17.48 -13.46 -13.79
N SER A 103 -18.55 -14.12 -14.25
CA SER A 103 -19.88 -13.51 -14.32
C SER A 103 -20.44 -13.18 -12.94
N ASP A 104 -20.28 -14.08 -11.96
CA ASP A 104 -20.78 -13.88 -10.61
C ASP A 104 -20.00 -12.77 -9.90
N ALA A 105 -18.67 -12.76 -10.03
CA ALA A 105 -17.82 -11.71 -9.50
C ALA A 105 -18.22 -10.33 -10.04
N ILE A 106 -18.44 -10.19 -11.35
CA ILE A 106 -18.92 -8.94 -11.96
C ILE A 106 -20.28 -8.54 -11.38
N ASN A 107 -21.23 -9.48 -11.27
CA ASN A 107 -22.56 -9.19 -10.72
C ASN A 107 -22.51 -8.75 -9.27
N ILE A 108 -21.65 -9.36 -8.45
CA ILE A 108 -21.44 -8.98 -7.06
C ILE A 108 -20.79 -7.58 -6.98
N LEU A 109 -19.72 -7.34 -7.73
CA LEU A 109 -18.98 -6.07 -7.71
C LEU A 109 -19.78 -4.90 -8.29
N ARG A 110 -20.78 -5.16 -9.15
CA ARG A 110 -21.75 -4.13 -9.60
C ARG A 110 -22.53 -3.48 -8.46
N HIS A 111 -22.63 -4.12 -7.30
CA HIS A 111 -23.20 -3.48 -6.11
C HIS A 111 -22.32 -2.38 -5.51
N ILE A 112 -21.03 -2.35 -5.85
CA ILE A 112 -20.05 -1.34 -5.43
C ILE A 112 -19.88 -0.30 -6.54
N ASP A 113 -19.63 -0.75 -7.78
CA ASP A 113 -19.51 0.12 -8.95
C ASP A 113 -20.48 -0.33 -10.06
N PRO A 114 -21.58 0.42 -10.29
CA PRO A 114 -22.57 0.09 -11.31
C PRO A 114 -22.03 0.03 -12.74
N LYS A 115 -20.86 0.62 -13.03
CA LYS A 115 -20.28 0.66 -14.38
C LYS A 115 -19.56 -0.63 -14.78
N LEU A 116 -19.45 -1.61 -13.88
CA LEU A 116 -18.75 -2.87 -14.15
C LEU A 116 -19.44 -3.75 -15.20
N GLY A 117 -18.62 -4.53 -15.91
CA GLY A 117 -19.06 -5.50 -16.92
C GLY A 117 -19.19 -4.93 -18.34
N VAL A 118 -18.65 -3.74 -18.57
CA VAL A 118 -18.32 -3.25 -19.92
C VAL A 118 -16.94 -3.81 -20.29
N PRO A 119 -16.73 -4.33 -21.51
CA PRO A 119 -15.40 -4.72 -21.97
C PRO A 119 -14.45 -3.54 -21.87
N LEU A 120 -13.30 -3.74 -21.22
CA LEU A 120 -12.23 -2.75 -21.20
C LEU A 120 -11.44 -2.88 -22.50
N GLU A 121 -10.95 -1.75 -23.01
CA GLU A 121 -9.98 -1.76 -24.10
C GLU A 121 -8.66 -2.30 -23.54
N GLU A 122 -8.34 -3.56 -23.85
CA GLU A 122 -7.07 -4.17 -23.50
C GLU A 122 -6.01 -3.71 -24.50
N LYS A 123 -5.06 -2.90 -24.03
CA LYS A 123 -3.95 -2.41 -24.85
C LYS A 123 -2.79 -3.38 -24.72
N SER A 124 -2.42 -4.03 -25.82
CA SER A 124 -1.19 -4.82 -25.86
C SER A 124 0.00 -3.89 -26.11
N TYR A 125 0.98 -3.90 -25.19
CA TYR A 125 2.15 -3.04 -25.31
C TYR A 125 3.27 -3.69 -26.17
N GLY A 126 3.30 -5.02 -26.27
CA GLY A 126 4.34 -5.82 -26.92
C GLY A 126 4.21 -6.01 -28.44
N GLY A 127 3.46 -5.15 -29.13
CA GLY A 127 3.25 -5.22 -30.59
C GLY A 127 4.51 -4.92 -31.42
N ASN A 128 4.85 -3.64 -31.58
CA ASN A 128 6.06 -3.18 -32.28
C ASN A 128 7.09 -2.66 -31.28
N CYS A 129 8.16 -3.42 -31.07
CA CYS A 129 9.21 -3.08 -30.10
C CYS A 129 10.40 -2.33 -30.69
N ARG A 130 10.26 -1.74 -31.88
CA ARG A 130 11.29 -0.90 -32.47
C ARG A 130 11.32 0.46 -31.77
N ILE A 131 12.43 0.73 -31.08
CA ILE A 131 12.70 2.04 -30.45
C ILE A 131 12.76 3.14 -31.52
N TYR A 132 13.43 2.85 -32.64
CA TYR A 132 13.48 3.72 -33.81
C TYR A 132 12.85 2.97 -34.99
N ASP A 133 11.76 3.51 -35.53
CA ASP A 133 11.10 2.94 -36.69
C ASP A 133 11.48 3.68 -37.97
N HIS A 134 12.26 3.01 -38.82
CA HIS A 134 12.67 3.54 -40.11
C HIS A 134 11.49 3.61 -41.12
N GLU A 135 10.40 2.91 -40.86
CA GLU A 135 9.24 2.85 -41.76
C GLU A 135 8.27 4.04 -41.56
N ALA A 136 8.40 4.76 -40.45
CA ALA A 136 7.62 5.96 -40.12
C ALA A 136 8.54 7.20 -40.01
N PRO A 137 9.00 7.79 -41.14
CA PRO A 137 10.00 8.86 -41.13
C PRO A 137 9.51 10.17 -40.48
N ASP A 138 8.20 10.41 -40.44
CA ASP A 138 7.61 11.61 -39.82
C ASP A 138 7.55 11.52 -38.28
N ASP A 139 7.47 10.30 -37.72
CA ASP A 139 7.54 10.04 -36.28
C ASP A 139 8.25 8.70 -36.00
N PRO A 140 9.60 8.66 -36.05
CA PRO A 140 10.35 7.43 -35.88
C PRO A 140 10.34 6.90 -34.44
N PHE A 141 9.88 7.68 -33.46
CA PHE A 141 9.84 7.30 -32.04
C PHE A 141 8.41 7.08 -31.51
N HIS A 142 7.42 6.96 -32.40
CA HIS A 142 6.01 6.75 -32.05
C HIS A 142 5.80 5.60 -31.06
N ASN A 143 6.56 4.50 -31.21
CA ASN A 143 6.48 3.35 -30.31
C ASN A 143 6.90 3.70 -28.88
N ILE A 144 7.81 4.65 -28.65
CA ILE A 144 8.18 5.08 -27.29
C ILE A 144 7.06 5.91 -26.70
N TRP A 145 6.55 6.89 -27.45
CA TRP A 145 5.50 7.79 -26.97
C TRP A 145 4.20 7.06 -26.65
N ASP A 146 3.89 5.99 -27.39
CA ASP A 146 2.75 5.13 -27.11
C ASP A 146 2.83 4.39 -25.76
N LYS A 147 4.04 4.16 -25.23
CA LYS A 147 4.30 3.50 -23.93
C LYS A 147 4.46 4.48 -22.77
N MET A 148 4.65 5.77 -23.05
CA MET A 148 4.80 6.82 -22.03
C MET A 148 3.44 7.22 -21.43
N ASP A 149 2.78 6.29 -20.74
CA ASP A 149 1.46 6.49 -20.16
C ASP A 149 1.49 6.68 -18.63
N LEU A 150 0.37 6.42 -17.96
CA LEU A 150 0.24 6.56 -16.51
C LEU A 150 1.09 5.54 -15.74
N PHE A 151 1.47 4.41 -16.33
CA PHE A 151 2.27 3.38 -15.66
C PHE A 151 3.69 3.85 -15.41
N VAL A 152 4.31 4.61 -16.31
CA VAL A 152 5.66 5.18 -16.14
C VAL A 152 5.83 6.01 -14.85
N PRO A 153 5.04 7.09 -14.60
CA PRO A 153 5.14 7.82 -13.34
C PRO A 153 4.70 6.98 -12.14
N THR A 154 3.82 5.99 -12.33
CA THR A 154 3.39 5.08 -11.26
C THR A 154 4.50 4.13 -10.84
N HIS A 155 5.28 3.60 -11.78
CA HIS A 155 6.50 2.83 -11.54
C HIS A 155 7.51 3.67 -10.74
N PHE A 156 7.85 4.84 -11.26
CA PHE A 156 8.80 5.73 -10.59
C PHE A 156 8.36 6.11 -9.17
N LEU A 157 7.14 6.63 -9.00
CA LEU A 157 6.62 7.04 -7.68
C LEU A 157 6.39 5.85 -6.76
N GLY A 158 5.95 4.72 -7.31
CA GLY A 158 5.73 3.48 -6.58
C GLY A 158 7.01 2.97 -5.96
N TRP A 159 8.10 2.89 -6.73
CA TRP A 159 9.40 2.46 -6.23
C TRP A 159 10.03 3.47 -5.28
N TYR A 160 9.89 4.77 -5.56
CA TYR A 160 10.27 5.81 -4.61
C TYR A 160 9.62 5.60 -3.24
N LEU A 161 8.29 5.44 -3.19
CA LEU A 161 7.55 5.25 -1.94
C LEU A 161 7.89 3.91 -1.26
N LYS A 162 7.97 2.81 -2.03
CA LYS A 162 8.40 1.49 -1.54
C LYS A 162 9.79 1.58 -0.88
N THR A 163 10.73 2.31 -1.48
CA THR A 163 12.05 2.51 -0.90
C THR A 163 12.03 3.32 0.40
N LEU A 164 11.13 4.30 0.57
CA LEU A 164 10.98 4.99 1.86
C LEU A 164 10.48 4.06 2.99
N VAL A 165 9.76 2.99 2.63
CA VAL A 165 9.25 1.98 3.55
C VAL A 165 10.30 0.90 3.83
N LEU A 166 10.89 0.30 2.80
CA LEU A 166 11.83 -0.83 2.90
C LEU A 166 13.25 -0.41 3.27
N ARG A 167 13.70 0.75 2.77
CA ARG A 167 14.94 1.46 3.12
C ARG A 167 16.23 0.69 2.91
N ASP A 168 16.24 -0.24 1.98
CA ASP A 168 17.41 -1.02 1.63
C ASP A 168 17.52 -1.10 0.10
N TRP A 169 18.69 -0.76 -0.42
CA TRP A 169 18.97 -0.76 -1.86
C TRP A 169 18.79 -2.14 -2.48
N TRP A 170 19.36 -3.16 -1.84
CA TRP A 170 19.42 -4.50 -2.38
C TRP A 170 18.04 -5.14 -2.41
N LEU A 171 17.29 -5.05 -1.31
CA LEU A 171 15.94 -5.57 -1.22
C LEU A 171 15.01 -4.88 -2.24
N CYS A 172 15.07 -3.56 -2.36
CA CYS A 172 14.24 -2.84 -3.33
C CYS A 172 14.58 -3.23 -4.78
N THR A 173 15.87 -3.31 -5.12
CA THR A 173 16.31 -3.67 -6.47
C THR A 173 15.94 -5.11 -6.81
N LEU A 174 16.12 -6.03 -5.87
CA LEU A 174 15.72 -7.43 -6.03
C LEU A 174 14.21 -7.55 -6.25
N MET A 175 13.41 -6.90 -5.41
CA MET A 175 11.96 -6.89 -5.60
C MET A 175 11.59 -6.28 -6.95
N SER A 176 12.27 -5.20 -7.39
CA SER A 176 12.00 -4.59 -8.70
C SER A 176 12.19 -5.55 -9.84
N ILE A 177 13.31 -6.27 -9.85
CA ILE A 177 13.57 -7.30 -10.86
C ILE A 177 12.52 -8.42 -10.77
N MET A 178 12.06 -8.78 -9.57
CA MET A 178 11.06 -9.83 -9.40
C MET A 178 9.67 -9.42 -9.87
N PHE A 179 9.31 -8.14 -9.78
CA PHE A 179 8.09 -7.61 -10.40
C PHE A 179 8.12 -7.75 -11.93
N GLU A 180 9.22 -7.41 -12.59
CA GLU A 180 9.37 -7.60 -14.04
C GLU A 180 9.24 -9.08 -14.45
N VAL A 181 9.85 -9.97 -13.67
CA VAL A 181 9.75 -11.42 -13.92
C VAL A 181 8.31 -11.90 -13.74
N LEU A 182 7.59 -11.39 -12.73
CA LEU A 182 6.17 -11.71 -12.54
C LEU A 182 5.33 -11.26 -13.73
N GLU A 183 5.58 -10.07 -14.25
CA GLU A 183 4.89 -9.55 -15.44
C GLU A 183 5.14 -10.43 -16.67
N TYR A 184 6.39 -10.78 -16.96
CA TYR A 184 6.71 -11.76 -18.00
C TYR A 184 5.98 -13.09 -17.80
N THR A 185 5.95 -13.61 -16.57
CA THR A 185 5.27 -14.89 -16.33
C THR A 185 3.76 -14.80 -16.49
N LEU A 186 3.16 -13.63 -16.30
CA LEU A 186 1.71 -13.42 -16.31
C LEU A 186 1.19 -12.76 -17.60
N GLU A 187 2.05 -12.41 -18.55
CA GLU A 187 1.66 -11.81 -19.84
C GLU A 187 0.62 -12.63 -20.61
N HIS A 188 0.68 -13.96 -20.47
CA HIS A 188 -0.26 -14.87 -21.10
C HIS A 188 -1.67 -14.85 -20.46
N GLN A 189 -1.79 -14.36 -19.22
CA GLN A 189 -3.07 -14.18 -18.53
C GLN A 189 -3.64 -12.77 -18.75
N LEU A 190 -2.77 -11.76 -18.85
CA LEU A 190 -3.13 -10.35 -18.98
C LEU A 190 -2.33 -9.71 -20.13
N PRO A 191 -2.98 -9.42 -21.28
CA PRO A 191 -2.31 -8.81 -22.43
C PRO A 191 -1.66 -7.44 -22.15
N ASN A 192 -2.11 -6.75 -21.10
CA ASN A 192 -1.51 -5.50 -20.62
C ASN A 192 -0.08 -5.70 -20.08
N PHE A 193 0.30 -6.90 -19.63
CA PHE A 193 1.67 -7.21 -19.20
C PHE A 193 2.57 -7.71 -20.33
N SER A 194 2.02 -7.87 -21.53
CA SER A 194 2.86 -8.14 -22.70
C SER A 194 3.42 -6.82 -23.17
N GLU A 195 4.63 -6.49 -22.70
CA GLU A 195 5.36 -5.26 -23.03
C GLU A 195 6.64 -5.57 -23.80
N CYS A 196 7.30 -4.53 -24.30
CA CYS A 196 8.54 -4.70 -25.04
C CYS A 196 9.71 -5.02 -24.10
N TRP A 197 10.72 -5.76 -24.59
CA TRP A 197 11.89 -6.10 -23.78
C TRP A 197 12.62 -4.87 -23.22
N TRP A 198 12.65 -3.77 -23.98
CA TRP A 198 13.26 -2.52 -23.55
C TRP A 198 12.34 -1.73 -22.61
N ASP A 199 11.03 -1.98 -22.66
CA ASP A 199 10.06 -1.40 -21.73
C ASP A 199 10.33 -1.95 -20.34
N HIS A 200 10.22 -3.27 -20.18
CA HIS A 200 10.54 -3.99 -18.95
C HIS A 200 11.92 -3.64 -18.37
N TRP A 201 13.00 -3.86 -19.15
CA TRP A 201 14.34 -3.82 -18.57
C TRP A 201 14.97 -2.43 -18.55
N ILE A 202 14.67 -1.59 -19.54
CA ILE A 202 15.29 -0.26 -19.65
C ILE A 202 14.35 0.78 -19.05
N LEU A 203 13.12 0.89 -19.54
CA LEU A 203 12.21 1.94 -19.08
C LEU A 203 11.75 1.68 -17.65
N ASP A 204 11.24 0.50 -17.35
CA ASP A 204 10.67 0.19 -16.05
C ASP A 204 11.75 -0.17 -15.02
N ALA A 205 12.46 -1.29 -15.17
CA ALA A 205 13.43 -1.75 -14.17
C ALA A 205 14.58 -0.75 -13.93
N LEU A 206 15.22 -0.26 -14.99
CA LEU A 206 16.42 0.58 -14.87
C LEU A 206 16.08 2.05 -14.64
N VAL A 207 15.21 2.62 -15.47
CA VAL A 207 14.91 4.06 -15.43
C VAL A 207 13.88 4.36 -14.36
N CYS A 208 12.63 3.90 -14.47
CA CYS A 208 11.57 4.27 -13.53
C CYS A 208 11.85 3.73 -12.13
N ASN A 209 12.01 2.41 -12.02
CA ASN A 209 12.17 1.71 -10.76
C ASN A 209 13.54 2.04 -10.15
N GLY A 210 14.61 1.92 -10.92
CA GLY A 210 15.98 2.24 -10.49
C GLY A 210 16.15 3.71 -10.04
N LEU A 211 15.63 4.69 -10.78
CA LEU A 211 15.68 6.10 -10.35
C LEU A 211 14.78 6.36 -9.14
N GLY A 212 13.61 5.74 -9.08
CA GLY A 212 12.71 5.82 -7.92
C GLY A 212 13.41 5.34 -6.65
N ILE A 213 14.06 4.17 -6.70
CA ILE A 213 14.83 3.60 -5.59
C ILE A 213 15.99 4.53 -5.22
N TYR A 214 16.78 4.97 -6.20
CA TYR A 214 17.92 5.85 -5.96
C TYR A 214 17.51 7.16 -5.25
N LEU A 215 16.47 7.83 -5.75
CA LEU A 215 15.95 9.06 -5.15
C LEU A 215 15.29 8.82 -3.79
N GLY A 216 14.68 7.65 -3.59
CA GLY A 216 14.17 7.21 -2.30
C GLY A 216 15.27 7.10 -1.25
N LEU A 217 16.39 6.46 -1.59
CA LEU A 217 17.56 6.39 -0.71
C LEU A 217 18.20 7.76 -0.47
N GLN A 218 18.33 8.57 -1.51
CA GLN A 218 18.87 9.93 -1.36
C GLN A 218 17.99 10.79 -0.43
N THR A 219 16.66 10.60 -0.50
CA THR A 219 15.70 11.22 0.42
C THR A 219 15.96 10.75 1.85
N LEU A 220 16.12 9.44 2.08
CA LEU A 220 16.43 8.88 3.40
C LEU A 220 17.73 9.48 3.96
N HIS A 221 18.81 9.49 3.18
CA HIS A 221 20.10 10.09 3.58
C HIS A 221 19.99 11.57 3.94
N TYR A 222 19.24 12.34 3.13
CA TYR A 222 19.02 13.77 3.38
C TYR A 222 18.28 14.04 4.69
N PHE A 223 17.35 13.17 5.10
CA PHE A 223 16.59 13.32 6.35
C PHE A 223 17.22 12.59 7.55
N SER A 224 18.08 11.60 7.33
CA SER A 224 18.79 10.84 8.36
C SER A 224 19.74 11.73 9.17
N MET A 225 20.42 12.67 8.52
CA MET A 225 21.40 13.57 9.16
C MET A 225 20.81 14.79 9.87
N LYS A 226 19.48 14.87 10.07
CA LYS A 226 18.85 16.02 10.73
C LYS A 226 18.70 15.80 12.22
N THR A 227 19.26 16.72 13.00
CA THR A 227 19.01 16.81 14.44
C THR A 227 17.57 17.25 14.70
N TYR A 228 16.79 16.42 15.40
CA TYR A 228 15.42 16.74 15.75
C TYR A 228 15.37 17.53 17.05
N HIS A 229 14.88 18.78 17.00
CA HIS A 229 14.55 19.53 18.20
C HIS A 229 13.13 19.18 18.67
N TRP A 230 13.02 18.53 19.82
CA TRP A 230 11.76 18.18 20.46
C TRP A 230 11.13 19.42 21.12
N ARG A 231 10.59 20.34 20.32
CA ARG A 231 9.76 21.47 20.79
C ARG A 231 8.28 21.16 20.60
N GLY A 232 7.44 21.63 21.51
CA GLY A 232 5.98 21.54 21.39
C GLY A 232 5.46 22.40 20.23
N LEU A 233 4.30 22.05 19.65
CA LEU A 233 3.71 22.81 18.54
C LEU A 233 3.45 24.29 18.92
N TRP A 234 3.07 24.51 20.18
CA TRP A 234 2.76 25.82 20.74
C TRP A 234 4.00 26.69 21.03
N THR A 235 5.19 26.09 21.13
CA THR A 235 6.45 26.80 21.34
C THR A 235 7.12 27.26 20.04
N ILE A 236 6.53 26.94 18.87
CA ILE A 236 7.03 27.39 17.57
C ILE A 236 6.36 28.73 17.22
N PRO A 237 7.13 29.84 17.11
CA PRO A 237 6.54 31.17 16.92
C PRO A 237 5.99 31.40 15.50
N THR A 238 6.53 30.70 14.49
CA THR A 238 6.16 30.93 13.08
C THR A 238 5.16 29.91 12.55
N TYR A 239 4.20 30.37 11.74
CA TYR A 239 3.25 29.49 11.05
C TYR A 239 3.93 28.50 10.11
N LYS A 240 4.98 28.94 9.38
CA LYS A 240 5.81 28.04 8.53
C LYS A 240 6.45 26.92 9.35
N GLY A 241 6.94 27.23 10.57
CA GLY A 241 7.51 26.24 11.48
C GLY A 241 6.47 25.25 12.00
N LYS A 242 5.27 25.74 12.34
CA LYS A 242 4.14 24.88 12.74
C LYS A 242 3.71 23.93 11.62
N LEU A 243 3.58 24.43 10.39
CA LEU A 243 3.24 23.63 9.22
C LEU A 243 4.32 22.56 8.94
N LYS A 244 5.60 22.93 8.96
CA LYS A 244 6.72 21.98 8.83
C LYS A 244 6.68 20.89 9.90
N ARG A 245 6.35 21.24 11.15
CA ARG A 245 6.23 20.30 12.26
C ARG A 245 5.04 19.34 12.09
N LEU A 246 3.91 19.82 11.58
CA LEU A 246 2.72 19.04 11.26
C LEU A 246 3.01 18.06 10.12
N MET A 247 3.59 18.53 9.00
CA MET A 247 3.97 17.65 7.89
C MET A 247 4.94 16.55 8.33
N GLY A 248 5.89 16.86 9.21
CA GLY A 248 6.81 15.87 9.77
C GLY A 248 6.16 14.79 10.65
N GLN A 249 4.89 14.92 11.04
CA GLN A 249 4.16 13.85 11.73
C GLN A 249 3.68 12.75 10.79
N PHE A 250 3.54 13.04 9.49
CA PHE A 250 3.17 12.04 8.49
C PHE A 250 4.39 11.24 7.99
N GLY A 251 5.60 11.71 8.30
CA GLY A 251 6.84 10.98 8.02
C GLY A 251 7.14 9.88 9.06
N PRO A 252 8.05 8.96 8.72
CA PRO A 252 8.50 7.93 9.65
C PRO A 252 9.13 8.49 10.92
N TYR A 253 9.18 7.63 11.95
CA TYR A 253 9.77 7.98 13.24
C TYR A 253 11.29 8.26 13.14
N THR A 254 12.00 7.45 12.35
CA THR A 254 13.41 7.58 12.00
C THR A 254 13.55 7.48 10.49
N TRP A 255 14.52 8.20 9.93
CA TRP A 255 14.88 8.17 8.50
C TRP A 255 16.15 7.38 8.23
N ILE A 256 16.61 6.60 9.21
CA ILE A 256 17.79 5.75 9.10
C ILE A 256 17.45 4.61 8.13
N ASP A 257 18.39 4.38 7.22
CA ASP A 257 18.45 3.26 6.28
C ASP A 257 18.74 1.94 7.00
N PHE A 258 18.29 0.83 6.43
CA PHE A 258 18.51 -0.49 7.00
C PHE A 258 19.54 -1.24 6.16
N ASP A 259 20.55 -1.81 6.81
CA ASP A 259 21.49 -2.73 6.18
C ASP A 259 21.10 -4.17 6.51
N TRP A 260 20.44 -4.83 5.56
CA TRP A 260 20.01 -6.22 5.72
C TRP A 260 21.13 -7.24 5.52
N ARG A 261 22.31 -6.81 5.04
CA ARG A 261 23.47 -7.68 4.71
C ARG A 261 23.07 -8.97 4.01
N SER A 262 22.14 -8.88 3.07
CA SER A 262 21.54 -10.05 2.41
C SER A 262 22.56 -10.93 1.71
N THR A 263 23.67 -10.37 1.23
CA THR A 263 24.74 -11.10 0.53
C THR A 263 25.85 -11.62 1.45
N SER A 264 25.80 -11.35 2.76
CA SER A 264 26.87 -11.71 3.70
C SER A 264 26.98 -13.21 4.00
N SER A 265 25.91 -13.98 3.78
CA SER A 265 25.91 -15.43 3.92
C SER A 265 24.82 -16.05 3.04
N LEU A 266 25.03 -17.29 2.61
CA LEU A 266 24.06 -18.02 1.79
C LEU A 266 22.68 -18.11 2.47
N GLY A 267 22.64 -18.32 3.79
CA GLY A 267 21.38 -18.38 4.54
C GLY A 267 20.61 -17.06 4.55
N ARG A 268 21.30 -15.92 4.67
CA ARG A 268 20.66 -14.59 4.59
C ARG A 268 20.19 -14.28 3.17
N TRP A 269 20.96 -14.71 2.18
CA TRP A 269 20.62 -14.54 0.78
C TRP A 269 19.35 -15.32 0.43
N LEU A 270 19.31 -16.62 0.76
CA LEU A 270 18.13 -17.47 0.58
C LEU A 270 16.92 -16.95 1.39
N GLY A 271 17.13 -16.48 2.62
CA GLY A 271 16.07 -15.89 3.42
C GLY A 271 15.50 -14.60 2.79
N THR A 272 16.35 -13.75 2.23
CA THR A 272 15.90 -12.53 1.53
C THR A 272 15.13 -12.88 0.26
N LEU A 273 15.59 -13.85 -0.52
CA LEU A 273 14.87 -14.35 -1.70
C LEU A 273 13.51 -14.94 -1.34
N GLY A 274 13.46 -15.78 -0.30
CA GLY A 274 12.21 -16.38 0.17
C GLY A 274 11.20 -15.32 0.61
N ILE A 275 11.64 -14.27 1.32
CA ILE A 275 10.79 -13.14 1.68
C ILE A 275 10.31 -12.39 0.43
N SER A 276 11.20 -12.16 -0.54
CA SER A 276 10.87 -11.40 -1.77
C SER A 276 9.94 -12.15 -2.73
N LEU A 277 9.84 -13.47 -2.63
CA LEU A 277 8.89 -14.30 -3.39
C LEU A 277 7.49 -14.30 -2.78
N VAL A 278 7.38 -14.00 -1.49
CA VAL A 278 6.12 -14.02 -0.72
C VAL A 278 5.47 -12.63 -0.65
N ILE A 279 6.27 -11.57 -0.77
CA ILE A 279 5.84 -10.16 -0.79
C ILE A 279 5.67 -9.69 -2.22
#